data_AF-A0A2T6C892-F1
#
_entry.id   AF-A0A2T6C892-F1
#
_cell.length_a   1.000
_cell.length_b   1.000
_cell.length_c   1.000
_cell.angle_alpha   90.00
_cell.angle_beta   90.00
_cell.angle_gamma   90.00
#
_symmetry.space_group_name_H-M   'P 1'
#
loop_
_entity.id
_entity.type
_entity.pdbx_description
1 polymer ?
#
loop_
_entity_poly.entity_id
_entity_poly.type
_entity_poly.pdbx_seq_one_letter_code
_entity_poly.pdbx_strand_id
1 'polypeptide(L)'
;MAKKKRRRSNRPKEPKIPPKRKMIKESDLYYSRVVAPLRRDLRRARRTGRLDLVDDLWKQVENALRQHRILLKRARFVVRP
;
A
#
# COMPACT_ATOMS: atom_id res chain seq x y z
N MET A 1 -42.51 -5.65 -31.79
CA MET A 1 -41.79 -5.56 -30.49
C MET A 1 -40.71 -4.47 -30.60
N ALA A 2 -40.97 -3.26 -30.10
CA ALA A 2 -40.08 -2.10 -30.26
C ALA A 2 -39.05 -2.00 -29.11
N LYS A 3 -37.74 -2.01 -29.44
CA LYS A 3 -36.67 -1.82 -28.46
C LYS A 3 -36.64 -0.35 -27.99
N LYS A 4 -36.96 -0.08 -26.72
CA LYS A 4 -36.83 1.26 -26.10
C LYS A 4 -35.35 1.68 -26.06
N LYS A 5 -34.99 2.69 -26.86
CA LYS A 5 -33.68 3.38 -26.78
C LYS A 5 -33.53 4.04 -25.41
N ARG A 6 -32.53 3.60 -24.62
CA ARG A 6 -32.14 4.23 -23.35
C ARG A 6 -31.62 5.64 -23.64
N ARG A 7 -32.40 6.67 -23.27
CA ARG A 7 -31.95 8.07 -23.30
C ARG A 7 -30.80 8.22 -22.31
N ARG A 8 -29.61 8.56 -22.82
CA ARG A 8 -28.48 9.05 -21.99
C ARG A 8 -28.92 10.39 -21.41
N SER A 9 -29.22 10.42 -20.11
CA SER A 9 -29.44 11.67 -19.41
C SER A 9 -28.10 12.41 -19.31
N ASN A 10 -28.01 13.56 -19.96
CA ASN A 10 -26.98 14.56 -19.72
C ASN A 10 -27.24 15.15 -18.33
N ARG A 11 -26.76 14.47 -17.27
CA ARG A 11 -26.69 15.11 -15.95
C ARG A 11 -25.55 16.13 -15.97
N PRO A 12 -25.75 17.37 -15.47
CA PRO A 12 -24.64 18.29 -15.27
C PRO A 12 -23.61 17.61 -14.36
N LYS A 13 -22.34 17.60 -14.77
CA LYS A 13 -21.24 17.13 -13.93
C LYS A 13 -21.17 18.06 -12.72
N GLU A 14 -21.60 17.59 -11.57
CA GLU A 14 -21.31 18.26 -10.30
C GLU A 14 -19.81 18.56 -10.23
N PRO A 15 -19.40 19.74 -9.72
CA PRO A 15 -18.00 20.03 -9.51
C PRO A 15 -17.42 18.92 -8.64
N LYS A 16 -16.37 18.26 -9.13
CA LYS A 16 -15.71 17.16 -8.41
C LYS A 16 -15.15 17.72 -7.10
N ILE A 17 -15.91 17.60 -6.01
CA ILE A 17 -15.41 17.86 -4.66
C ILE A 17 -14.18 16.96 -4.50
N PRO A 18 -13.00 17.50 -4.12
CA PRO A 18 -11.84 16.66 -3.91
C PRO A 18 -12.19 15.62 -2.84
N PRO A 19 -11.94 14.33 -3.08
CA PRO A 19 -12.31 13.28 -2.14
C PRO A 19 -11.62 13.57 -0.79
N LYS A 20 -12.39 13.53 0.31
CA LYS A 20 -11.85 13.64 1.66
C LYS A 20 -10.67 12.68 1.80
N ARG A 21 -9.52 13.20 2.24
CA ARG A 21 -8.30 12.39 2.38
C ARG A 21 -8.58 11.27 3.38
N LYS A 22 -8.46 10.02 2.93
CA LYS A 22 -8.70 8.85 3.77
C LYS A 22 -7.57 8.73 4.79
N MET A 23 -7.91 8.51 6.05
CA MET A 23 -6.93 8.14 7.07
C MET A 23 -6.57 6.65 6.92
N ILE A 24 -5.33 6.31 7.22
CA ILE A 24 -4.80 4.95 7.22
C ILE A 24 -4.01 4.73 8.50
N LYS A 25 -3.97 3.50 9.02
CA LYS A 25 -3.08 3.18 10.14
C LYS A 25 -1.64 3.40 9.71
N GLU A 26 -0.86 4.05 10.58
CA GLU A 26 0.56 4.30 10.35
C GLU A 26 1.32 2.99 10.11
N SER A 27 0.96 1.92 10.84
CA SER A 27 1.49 0.57 10.65
C SER A 27 1.27 0.06 9.23
N ASP A 28 0.05 0.20 8.70
CA ASP A 28 -0.33 -0.34 7.40
C ASP A 28 0.37 0.44 6.28
N LEU A 29 0.48 1.76 6.44
CA LEU A 29 1.24 2.61 5.55
C LEU A 29 2.72 2.20 5.54
N TYR A 30 3.32 2.03 6.71
CA TYR A 30 4.71 1.58 6.86
C TYR A 30 4.94 0.20 6.24
N TYR A 31 4.04 -0.75 6.49
CA TYR A 31 4.12 -2.09 5.91
C TYR A 31 4.12 -2.03 4.38
N SER A 32 3.18 -1.26 3.81
CA SER A 32 3.05 -1.14 2.35
C SER A 32 4.25 -0.50 1.68
N ARG A 33 4.89 0.47 2.35
CA ARG A 33 6.01 1.26 1.80
C ARG A 33 7.38 0.67 2.06
N VAL A 34 7.56 -0.04 3.16
CA VAL A 34 8.88 -0.49 3.62
C VAL A 34 8.96 -2.02 3.62
N VAL A 35 8.08 -2.67 4.40
CA VAL A 35 8.17 -4.13 4.61
C VAL A 35 7.87 -4.91 3.33
N ALA A 36 6.82 -4.53 2.60
CA ALA A 36 6.40 -5.25 1.40
C ALA A 36 7.42 -5.17 0.24
N PRO A 37 8.03 -4.01 -0.06
CA PRO A 37 9.15 -3.93 -1.01
C PRO A 37 10.34 -4.77 -0.59
N LEU A 38 10.82 -4.65 0.65
CA LEU A 38 11.97 -5.43 1.13
C LEU A 38 11.76 -6.94 1.01
N ARG A 39 10.54 -7.43 1.30
CA ARG A 39 10.18 -8.84 1.09
C ARG A 39 10.18 -9.25 -0.38
N ARG A 40 9.81 -8.35 -1.30
CA ARG A 40 9.88 -8.62 -2.74
C ARG A 40 11.34 -8.70 -3.19
N ASP A 41 12.18 -7.79 -2.73
CA ASP A 41 13.60 -7.75 -3.09
C ASP A 41 14.34 -8.96 -2.52
N LEU A 42 14.06 -9.36 -1.28
CA LEU A 42 14.59 -10.58 -0.68
C LEU A 42 14.25 -11.81 -1.53
N ARG A 43 13.01 -11.93 -1.99
CA ARG A 43 12.60 -13.03 -2.88
C ARG A 43 13.32 -13.00 -4.23
N ARG A 44 13.57 -11.81 -4.78
CA ARG A 44 14.34 -11.65 -6.02
C ARG A 44 15.80 -12.06 -5.82
N ALA A 45 16.44 -11.57 -4.75
CA ALA A 45 17.82 -11.90 -4.41
C ALA A 45 18.04 -13.41 -4.23
N ARG A 46 17.10 -14.09 -3.54
CA ARG A 46 17.09 -15.56 -3.40
C ARG A 46 17.00 -16.28 -4.74
N ARG A 47 16.15 -15.81 -5.66
CA ARG A 47 16.02 -16.40 -7.01
C ARG A 47 17.29 -16.22 -7.84
N THR A 48 17.99 -15.11 -7.68
CA THR A 48 19.24 -14.82 -8.40
C THR A 48 20.49 -15.44 -7.76
N GLY A 49 20.35 -16.14 -6.64
CA GLY A 49 21.50 -16.78 -5.94
C GLY A 49 22.51 -15.79 -5.34
N ARG A 50 22.11 -14.53 -5.11
CA ARG A 50 23.00 -13.50 -4.53
C ARG A 50 22.96 -13.56 -3.01
N LEU A 51 23.76 -14.45 -2.41
CA LEU A 51 23.73 -14.76 -0.98
C LEU A 51 24.03 -13.52 -0.11
N ASP A 52 25.02 -12.71 -0.46
CA ASP A 52 25.37 -11.51 0.31
C ASP A 52 24.18 -10.53 0.44
N LEU A 53 23.47 -10.30 -0.68
CA LEU A 53 22.27 -9.47 -0.68
C LEU A 53 21.11 -10.10 0.08
N VAL A 54 21.03 -11.43 0.12
CA VAL A 54 19.96 -12.12 0.87
C VAL A 54 20.12 -11.87 2.37
N ASP A 55 21.34 -11.95 2.90
CA ASP A 55 21.60 -11.74 4.32
C ASP A 55 21.34 -10.29 4.73
N ASP A 56 21.78 -9.33 3.92
CA ASP A 56 21.53 -7.91 4.17
C ASP A 56 20.03 -7.58 4.12
N LEU A 57 19.33 -8.06 3.08
CA LEU A 57 17.88 -7.87 2.97
C LEU A 57 17.13 -8.58 4.09
N TRP A 58 17.62 -9.72 4.56
CA TRP A 58 17.02 -10.43 5.69
C TRP A 58 17.07 -9.60 6.97
N LYS A 59 18.24 -9.05 7.32
CA LYS A 59 18.41 -8.15 8.47
C LYS A 59 17.53 -6.91 8.36
N GLN A 60 17.44 -6.32 7.16
CA GLN A 60 16.58 -5.16 6.92
C GLN A 60 15.09 -5.49 7.10
N VAL A 61 14.64 -6.65 6.59
CA VAL A 61 13.26 -7.12 6.78
C VAL A 61 12.96 -7.33 8.27
N GLU A 62 13.88 -7.93 9.03
CA GLU A 62 13.68 -8.16 10.46
C GLU A 62 13.54 -6.84 11.23
N ASN A 63 14.44 -5.88 10.98
CA ASN A 63 14.38 -4.55 11.59
C ASN A 63 13.09 -3.81 11.22
N ALA A 64 12.69 -3.88 9.95
CA ALA A 64 11.44 -3.28 9.50
C ALA A 64 10.21 -3.93 10.17
N LEU A 65 10.22 -5.25 10.40
CA LEU A 65 9.15 -5.95 11.12
C LEU A 65 9.11 -5.58 12.60
N ARG A 66 10.26 -5.40 13.26
CA ARG A 66 10.32 -4.89 14.64
C ARG A 66 9.70 -3.51 14.74
N GLN A 67 10.07 -2.60 13.84
CA GLN A 67 9.48 -1.25 13.79
C GLN A 67 7.98 -1.30 13.51
N HIS A 68 7.54 -2.14 12.56
CA HIS A 68 6.12 -2.33 12.29
C HIS A 68 5.34 -2.80 13.52
N ARG A 69 5.90 -3.70 14.34
CA ARG A 69 5.28 -4.13 15.60
C ARG A 69 5.14 -2.98 16.60
N ILE A 70 6.12 -2.07 16.68
CA ILE A 70 6.03 -0.87 17.52
C ILE A 70 4.90 0.04 17.02
N LEU A 71 4.80 0.25 15.70
CA LEU A 71 3.72 1.05 15.11
C LEU A 71 2.33 0.44 15.34
N LEU A 72 2.19 -0.88 15.26
CA LEU A 72 0.95 -1.58 15.61
C LEU A 72 0.54 -1.28 17.06
N LYS A 73 1.48 -1.33 18.01
CA LYS A 73 1.22 -1.01 19.42
C LYS A 73 0.80 0.45 19.63
N ARG A 74 1.36 1.39 18.84
CA ARG A 74 0.99 2.81 18.91
C ARG A 74 -0.43 3.08 18.38
N ALA A 75 -0.95 2.24 17.49
CA ALA A 75 -2.31 2.31 16.93
C ALA A 75 -2.69 3.70 16.37
N ARG A 76 -1.73 4.43 15.79
CA ARG A 76 -1.94 5.78 15.23
C ARG A 76 -2.48 5.73 13.81
N PHE A 77 -3.29 6.73 13.47
CA PHE A 77 -3.79 6.96 12.13
C PHE A 77 -3.17 8.22 11.53
N VAL A 78 -2.77 8.14 10.27
CA VAL A 78 -2.16 9.22 9.50
C VAL A 78 -2.94 9.47 8.23
N VAL A 79 -2.84 10.68 7.70
CA VAL A 79 -3.43 11.02 6.40
C VAL A 79 -2.70 10.23 5.32
N ARG A 80 -3.44 9.47 4.51
CA ARG A 80 -2.85 8.73 3.39
C ARG A 80 -2.27 9.73 2.39
N PRO A 81 -0.95 9.69 2.10
CA PRO A 81 -0.33 10.57 1.13
C PRO A 81 -0.75 10.23 -0.30
#